data_AF-A0A538SHT4-F1
#
_entry.id   AF-A0A538SHT4-F1
#
_cell.length_a   1.000
_cell.length_b   1.000
_cell.length_c   1.000
_cell.angle_alpha   90.00
_cell.angle_beta   90.00
_cell.angle_gamma   90.00
#
_symmetry.space_group_name_H-M   'P 1'
#
loop_
_entity.id
_entity.type
_entity.pdbx_description
1 polymer ?
#
loop_
_entity_poly.entity_id
_entity_poly.type
_entity_poly.pdbx_seq_one_letter_code
_entity_poly.pdbx_strand_id
1 'polypeptide(L)'
;MKTMAAVVTIGALLVAISSAQGQRANHSFAFNAATINGFPSGEVFLTGGGVFDPPSGFLKGGGGFRCTKDINQGPLAGCKAGEGIRWDVSETLPSTGFKCNGSAEEPQKTALTDDNTIVMQADFYRQGDGVNESFTAKMIVSAVDLDLDQPGIQNIWIQGVGCGEAIVDFR
;
A
#
# COMPACT_ATOMS: atom_id res chain seq x y z
N MET A 1 -52.21 9.72 67.36
CA MET A 1 -51.47 10.58 66.40
C MET A 1 -51.03 9.71 65.23
N LYS A 2 -51.51 10.01 64.02
CA LYS A 2 -51.12 9.39 62.75
C LYS A 2 -50.22 10.39 62.03
N THR A 3 -48.98 10.01 61.68
CA THR A 3 -48.23 10.44 60.49
C THR A 3 -46.86 9.76 60.52
N MET A 4 -46.62 8.73 59.69
CA MET A 4 -46.19 8.73 58.27
C MET A 4 -44.70 8.42 58.18
N ALA A 5 -44.40 7.17 57.84
CA ALA A 5 -43.09 6.72 57.43
C ALA A 5 -42.77 7.31 56.04
N ALA A 6 -41.67 8.05 55.94
CA ALA A 6 -41.15 8.53 54.67
C ALA A 6 -40.50 7.35 53.93
N VAL A 7 -41.07 6.97 52.80
CA VAL A 7 -40.48 5.98 51.88
C VAL A 7 -39.38 6.67 51.08
N VAL A 8 -38.18 6.10 51.16
CA VAL A 8 -36.98 6.47 50.40
C VAL A 8 -37.11 5.93 48.98
N THR A 9 -37.06 6.79 47.97
CA THR A 9 -36.87 6.40 46.56
C THR A 9 -35.54 6.97 46.07
N ILE A 10 -34.52 6.12 46.03
CA ILE A 10 -33.25 6.38 45.33
C ILE A 10 -33.49 6.04 43.87
N GLY A 11 -33.67 7.06 43.03
CA GLY A 11 -33.70 6.91 41.58
C GLY A 11 -32.28 6.69 41.06
N ALA A 12 -31.94 5.47 40.67
CA ALA A 12 -30.70 5.18 39.97
C ALA A 12 -30.81 5.69 38.52
N LEU A 13 -30.18 6.83 38.23
CA LEU A 13 -29.93 7.30 36.87
C LEU A 13 -28.89 6.38 36.21
N LEU A 14 -29.36 5.39 35.45
CA LEU A 14 -28.55 4.64 34.50
C LEU A 14 -28.25 5.56 33.30
N VAL A 15 -27.16 6.31 33.37
CA VAL A 15 -26.62 7.00 32.20
C VAL A 15 -25.97 5.94 31.33
N ALA A 16 -26.64 5.58 30.24
CA ALA A 16 -26.03 4.81 29.17
C ALA A 16 -24.91 5.66 28.55
N ILE A 17 -23.67 5.41 28.97
CA ILE A 17 -22.46 5.82 28.25
C ILE A 17 -22.42 5.00 26.97
N SER A 18 -23.14 5.47 25.94
CA SER A 18 -22.94 4.99 24.59
C SER A 18 -21.55 5.43 24.16
N SER A 19 -20.57 4.53 24.25
CA SER A 19 -19.29 4.67 23.56
C SER A 19 -19.56 4.65 22.06
N ALA A 20 -19.83 5.82 21.47
CA ALA A 20 -19.72 5.98 20.03
C ALA A 20 -18.22 5.88 19.69
N GLN A 21 -17.69 4.65 19.63
CA GLN A 21 -16.48 4.38 18.88
C GLN A 21 -16.86 4.67 17.42
N GLY A 22 -16.60 5.91 16.99
CA GLY A 22 -16.69 6.27 15.59
C GLY A 22 -15.89 5.24 14.81
N GLN A 23 -16.55 4.54 13.88
CA GLN A 23 -15.83 3.73 12.91
C GLN A 23 -14.85 4.68 12.22
N ARG A 24 -13.55 4.48 12.44
CA ARG A 24 -12.56 5.11 11.56
C ARG A 24 -12.85 4.60 10.16
N ALA A 25 -13.07 5.51 9.23
CA ALA A 25 -13.27 5.14 7.84
C ALA A 25 -11.92 4.65 7.31
N ASN A 26 -11.90 3.43 6.76
CA ASN A 26 -10.75 3.00 5.98
C ASN A 26 -10.65 3.92 4.75
N HIS A 27 -9.44 4.36 4.45
CA HIS A 27 -9.15 5.07 3.22
C HIS A 27 -9.11 4.07 2.06
N SER A 28 -9.52 4.50 0.88
CA SER A 28 -9.40 3.74 -0.36
C SER A 28 -8.28 4.30 -1.22
N PHE A 29 -7.66 3.44 -2.01
CA PHE A 29 -6.70 3.85 -3.01
C PHE A 29 -6.91 3.10 -4.32
N ALA A 30 -6.58 3.73 -5.43
CA ALA A 30 -6.53 3.09 -6.74
C ALA A 30 -5.41 3.71 -7.57
N PHE A 31 -4.80 2.89 -8.43
CA PHE A 31 -3.75 3.37 -9.31
C PHE A 31 -3.66 2.60 -10.63
N ASN A 32 -3.07 3.26 -11.63
CA ASN A 32 -2.67 2.65 -12.90
C ASN A 32 -1.32 3.21 -13.33
N ALA A 33 -0.31 2.35 -13.34
CA ALA A 33 1.05 2.63 -13.78
C ALA A 33 1.32 1.88 -15.08
N ALA A 34 1.38 2.63 -16.19
CA ALA A 34 1.67 2.04 -17.50
C ALA A 34 3.09 1.44 -17.57
N THR A 35 4.02 2.08 -16.87
CA THR A 35 5.45 1.77 -16.90
C THR A 35 6.08 2.05 -15.54
N ILE A 36 6.74 1.04 -14.96
CA ILE A 36 7.62 1.16 -13.81
C ILE A 36 8.97 0.59 -14.23
N ASN A 37 10.02 1.40 -14.19
CA ASN A 37 11.38 1.01 -14.56
C ASN A 37 12.41 1.95 -13.90
N GLY A 38 13.69 1.72 -14.18
CA GLY A 38 14.77 2.60 -13.75
C GLY A 38 16.02 1.83 -13.39
N PHE A 39 15.88 0.65 -12.79
CA PHE A 39 17.01 -0.25 -12.59
C PHE A 39 17.52 -0.78 -13.94
N PRO A 40 18.76 -1.34 -13.99
CA PRO A 40 19.41 -1.69 -15.25
C PRO A 40 18.67 -2.68 -16.17
N SER A 41 17.68 -3.42 -15.68
CA SER A 41 16.83 -4.23 -16.54
C SER A 41 15.37 -4.24 -16.12
N GLY A 42 14.51 -4.65 -17.05
CA GLY A 42 13.11 -4.88 -16.77
C GLY A 42 12.24 -3.64 -16.80
N GLU A 43 10.94 -3.91 -16.87
CA GLU A 43 9.89 -2.92 -16.88
C GLU A 43 8.59 -3.63 -16.51
N VAL A 44 7.76 -2.96 -15.73
CA VAL A 44 6.51 -3.52 -15.21
C VAL A 44 5.34 -2.60 -15.57
N PHE A 45 4.25 -3.20 -16.04
CA PHE A 45 2.91 -2.62 -16.03
C PHE A 45 2.20 -3.06 -14.75
N LEU A 46 1.56 -2.12 -14.05
CA LEU A 46 0.89 -2.40 -12.78
C LEU A 46 -0.41 -1.60 -12.63
N THR A 47 -1.47 -2.26 -12.21
CA THR A 47 -2.70 -1.62 -11.78
C THR A 47 -3.10 -2.15 -10.42
N GLY A 48 -3.94 -1.41 -9.70
CA GLY A 48 -4.59 -1.98 -8.55
C GLY A 48 -5.27 -0.95 -7.68
N GLY A 49 -5.57 -1.37 -6.47
CA GLY A 49 -6.22 -0.56 -5.47
C GLY A 49 -6.60 -1.40 -4.26
N GLY A 50 -7.29 -0.75 -3.33
CA GLY A 50 -7.64 -1.39 -2.08
C GLY A 50 -8.16 -0.42 -1.04
N VAL A 51 -8.08 -0.88 0.20
CA VAL A 51 -8.45 -0.14 1.40
C VAL A 51 -7.33 -0.23 2.43
N PHE A 52 -7.08 0.87 3.15
CA PHE A 52 -6.02 0.96 4.14
C PHE A 52 -6.41 1.87 5.32
N ASP A 53 -5.77 1.66 6.47
CA ASP A 53 -5.87 2.50 7.66
C ASP A 53 -4.49 2.54 8.32
N PRO A 54 -3.67 3.60 8.04
CA PRO A 54 -2.28 3.67 8.51
C PRO A 54 -2.14 3.50 10.03
N PRO A 55 -2.97 4.13 10.89
CA PRO A 55 -2.89 3.95 12.34
C PRO A 55 -3.04 2.51 12.84
N SER A 56 -3.84 1.67 12.19
CA SER A 56 -4.00 0.26 12.58
C SER A 56 -3.06 -0.69 11.84
N GLY A 57 -2.41 -0.20 10.77
CA GLY A 57 -1.61 -1.03 9.86
C GLY A 57 -2.47 -1.89 8.92
N PHE A 58 -3.79 -1.71 8.93
CA PHE A 58 -4.69 -2.45 8.05
C PHE A 58 -4.45 -2.05 6.59
N LEU A 59 -4.29 -3.06 5.73
CA LEU A 59 -4.21 -2.90 4.29
C LEU A 59 -4.75 -4.17 3.63
N LYS A 60 -5.64 -3.97 2.67
CA LYS A 60 -6.06 -4.99 1.72
C LYS A 60 -6.04 -4.37 0.34
N GLY A 61 -5.27 -4.96 -0.55
CA GLY A 61 -5.15 -4.47 -1.92
C GLY A 61 -4.57 -5.52 -2.83
N GLY A 62 -4.68 -5.25 -4.11
CA GLY A 62 -4.16 -6.08 -5.19
C GLY A 62 -4.54 -5.52 -6.54
N GLY A 63 -4.19 -6.23 -7.59
CA GLY A 63 -4.52 -5.82 -8.95
C GLY A 63 -3.78 -6.58 -10.01
N GLY A 64 -3.68 -5.97 -11.20
CA GLY A 64 -3.02 -6.55 -12.36
C GLY A 64 -1.52 -6.26 -12.35
N PHE A 65 -0.73 -7.24 -12.77
CA PHE A 65 0.73 -7.14 -12.89
C PHE A 65 1.18 -7.79 -14.19
N ARG A 66 2.14 -7.17 -14.88
CA ARG A 66 2.83 -7.77 -16.02
C ARG A 66 4.24 -7.22 -16.16
N CYS A 67 5.22 -8.10 -16.36
CA CYS A 67 6.54 -7.71 -16.84
C CYS A 67 6.44 -7.41 -18.33
N THR A 68 6.68 -6.17 -18.74
CA THR A 68 6.71 -5.77 -20.15
C THR A 68 8.10 -5.95 -20.76
N LYS A 69 9.14 -6.06 -19.91
CA LYS A 69 10.50 -6.47 -20.27
C LYS A 69 11.07 -7.44 -19.22
N ASP A 70 12.02 -8.26 -19.64
CA ASP A 70 12.72 -9.20 -18.77
C ASP A 70 13.38 -8.50 -17.57
N ILE A 71 13.06 -8.97 -16.36
CA ILE A 71 13.70 -8.52 -15.11
C ILE A 71 14.78 -9.53 -14.73
N ASN A 72 16.01 -9.05 -14.59
CA ASN A 72 17.20 -9.88 -14.28
C ASN A 72 17.87 -9.49 -12.96
N GLN A 73 17.23 -8.68 -12.13
CA GLN A 73 17.74 -8.27 -10.83
C GLN A 73 16.64 -8.14 -9.78
N GLY A 74 17.06 -8.07 -8.52
CA GLY A 74 16.17 -7.86 -7.40
C GLY A 74 15.19 -9.01 -7.19
N PRO A 75 14.14 -8.78 -6.40
CA PRO A 75 13.20 -9.84 -6.02
C PRO A 75 12.33 -10.36 -7.18
N LEU A 76 12.18 -9.58 -8.25
CA LEU A 76 11.44 -10.00 -9.46
C LEU A 76 12.36 -10.64 -10.53
N ALA A 77 13.62 -10.93 -10.19
CA ALA A 77 14.55 -11.58 -11.11
C ALA A 77 13.98 -12.91 -11.64
N GLY A 78 13.95 -13.04 -12.97
CA GLY A 78 13.37 -14.20 -13.65
C GLY A 78 11.98 -13.96 -14.23
N CYS A 79 11.31 -12.84 -13.92
CA CYS A 79 10.08 -12.47 -14.60
C CYS A 79 10.35 -12.11 -16.06
N LYS A 80 9.78 -12.88 -16.99
CA LYS A 80 9.97 -12.70 -18.43
C LYS A 80 8.95 -11.75 -19.04
N ALA A 81 9.32 -11.10 -20.14
CA ALA A 81 8.40 -10.25 -20.89
C ALA A 81 7.11 -11.01 -21.25
N GLY A 82 5.97 -10.44 -20.91
CA GLY A 82 4.65 -11.03 -21.07
C GLY A 82 4.15 -11.86 -19.87
N GLU A 83 5.00 -12.18 -18.90
CA GLU A 83 4.60 -12.87 -17.67
C GLU A 83 3.97 -11.92 -16.65
N GLY A 84 3.24 -12.51 -15.71
CA GLY A 84 2.51 -11.79 -14.66
C GLY A 84 1.01 -11.74 -14.95
N ILE A 85 0.21 -11.95 -13.90
CA ILE A 85 -1.26 -11.87 -13.97
C ILE A 85 -1.86 -11.02 -12.87
N ARG A 86 -1.34 -11.12 -11.65
CA ARG A 86 -1.89 -10.44 -10.48
C ARG A 86 -0.81 -10.19 -9.44
N TRP A 87 -1.15 -9.32 -8.49
CA TRP A 87 -0.45 -9.15 -7.24
C TRP A 87 -1.44 -8.94 -6.10
N ASP A 88 -1.03 -9.20 -4.87
CA ASP A 88 -1.75 -8.81 -3.66
C ASP A 88 -0.82 -8.41 -2.53
N VAL A 89 -1.36 -7.65 -1.57
CA VAL A 89 -0.63 -7.20 -0.39
C VAL A 89 -0.48 -8.35 0.60
N SER A 90 0.76 -8.58 1.07
CA SER A 90 1.03 -9.43 2.23
C SER A 90 1.10 -8.65 3.53
N GLU A 91 1.75 -7.48 3.55
CA GLU A 91 1.85 -6.63 4.74
C GLU A 91 2.00 -5.14 4.42
N THR A 92 1.52 -4.29 5.34
CA THR A 92 1.86 -2.86 5.36
C THR A 92 3.18 -2.67 6.09
N LEU A 93 4.05 -1.82 5.55
CA LEU A 93 5.31 -1.46 6.18
C LEU A 93 5.23 -0.02 6.70
N PRO A 94 5.83 0.33 7.84
CA PRO A 94 5.86 1.70 8.32
C PRO A 94 6.75 2.60 7.44
N SER A 95 7.80 2.03 6.84
CA SER A 95 8.72 2.72 5.96
C SER A 95 9.56 1.76 5.12
N THR A 96 10.17 2.29 4.06
CA THR A 96 11.27 1.61 3.36
C THR A 96 12.25 2.61 2.78
N GLY A 97 13.52 2.20 2.69
CA GLY A 97 14.48 2.85 1.82
C GLY A 97 14.20 2.48 0.35
N PHE A 98 14.40 3.42 -0.56
CA PHE A 98 14.23 3.19 -2.00
C PHE A 98 15.20 4.02 -2.84
N LYS A 99 15.32 3.61 -4.11
CA LYS A 99 16.04 4.26 -5.20
C LYS A 99 15.20 4.07 -6.46
N CYS A 100 15.13 5.08 -7.31
CA CYS A 100 14.34 5.01 -8.55
C CYS A 100 15.12 4.36 -9.70
N ASN A 101 16.41 4.62 -9.83
CA ASN A 101 17.23 4.10 -10.94
C ASN A 101 18.25 3.03 -10.49
N GLY A 102 18.46 2.87 -9.18
CA GLY A 102 19.35 1.84 -8.65
C GLY A 102 20.83 2.11 -8.90
N SER A 103 21.20 3.29 -9.39
CA SER A 103 22.59 3.73 -9.51
C SER A 103 23.27 3.72 -8.14
N ALA A 104 24.56 3.39 -8.13
CA ALA A 104 25.39 3.53 -6.94
C ALA A 104 25.48 4.99 -6.49
N GLU A 105 25.41 5.94 -7.42
CA GLU A 105 25.51 7.38 -7.19
C GLU A 105 24.17 8.01 -6.76
N GLU A 106 23.04 7.33 -7.00
CA GLU A 106 21.74 7.81 -6.52
C GLU A 106 21.70 7.70 -4.99
N PRO A 107 21.48 8.80 -4.24
CA PRO A 107 21.29 8.73 -2.79
C PRO A 107 20.06 7.88 -2.45
N GLN A 108 20.15 7.06 -1.41
CA GLN A 108 18.98 6.33 -0.93
C GLN A 108 17.99 7.30 -0.28
N LYS A 109 16.72 7.20 -0.69
CA LYS A 109 15.59 7.96 -0.15
C LYS A 109 14.79 7.09 0.81
N THR A 110 13.88 7.70 1.58
CA THR A 110 12.99 7.00 2.51
C THR A 110 11.55 7.38 2.24
N ALA A 111 10.69 6.39 2.06
CA ALA A 111 9.25 6.56 2.04
C ALA A 111 8.66 6.12 3.37
N LEU A 112 7.65 6.84 3.85
CA LEU A 112 6.89 6.55 5.06
C LEU A 112 5.44 6.26 4.69
N THR A 113 4.81 5.34 5.41
CA THR A 113 3.37 5.14 5.26
C THR A 113 2.61 6.22 6.03
N ASP A 114 1.71 6.90 5.34
CA ASP A 114 0.80 7.92 5.86
C ASP A 114 -0.52 7.93 5.08
N ASP A 115 -1.34 8.97 5.23
CA ASP A 115 -2.65 9.07 4.58
C ASP A 115 -2.59 9.18 3.05
N ASN A 116 -1.42 9.49 2.48
CA ASN A 116 -1.21 9.72 1.04
C ASN A 116 -0.13 8.82 0.44
N THR A 117 0.54 8.00 1.23
CA THR A 117 1.61 7.10 0.79
C THR A 117 1.47 5.77 1.51
N ILE A 118 1.49 4.68 0.75
CA ILE A 118 1.45 3.33 1.28
C ILE A 118 2.76 2.63 0.91
N VAL A 119 3.52 2.24 1.91
CA VAL A 119 4.62 1.29 1.77
C VAL A 119 4.11 -0.10 2.12
N MET A 120 4.30 -1.06 1.23
CA MET A 120 3.78 -2.41 1.39
C MET A 120 4.78 -3.47 0.92
N GLN A 121 4.66 -4.67 1.47
CA GLN A 121 5.17 -5.88 0.86
C GLN A 121 4.05 -6.45 -0.03
N ALA A 122 4.41 -6.81 -1.26
CA ALA A 122 3.48 -7.36 -2.23
C ALA A 122 4.01 -8.69 -2.78
N ASP A 123 3.08 -9.59 -3.01
CA ASP A 123 3.31 -10.87 -3.67
C ASP A 123 2.80 -10.80 -5.11
N PHE A 124 3.59 -11.31 -6.05
CA PHE A 124 3.36 -11.24 -7.49
C PHE A 124 3.28 -12.64 -8.06
N TYR A 125 2.37 -12.83 -9.02
CA TYR A 125 2.03 -14.15 -9.54
C TYR A 125 2.12 -14.17 -11.06
N ARG A 126 2.82 -15.17 -11.57
CA ARG A 126 2.82 -15.53 -12.99
C ARG A 126 1.63 -16.43 -13.31
N GLN A 127 1.28 -16.47 -14.59
CA GLN A 127 0.27 -17.40 -15.05
C GLN A 127 0.76 -18.84 -14.84
N GLY A 128 -0.09 -19.71 -14.29
CA GLY A 128 0.23 -21.11 -14.04
C GLY A 128 0.78 -21.43 -12.65
N ASP A 129 1.29 -20.44 -11.91
CA ASP A 129 1.81 -20.64 -10.53
C ASP A 129 0.66 -20.72 -9.49
N GLY A 130 -0.58 -20.38 -9.90
CA GLY A 130 -1.79 -20.57 -9.12
C GLY A 130 -1.87 -19.64 -7.90
N VAL A 131 -1.92 -20.26 -6.71
CA VAL A 131 -1.91 -19.55 -5.41
C VAL A 131 -0.50 -19.42 -4.83
N ASN A 132 0.50 -20.03 -5.44
CA ASN A 132 1.87 -19.89 -4.98
C ASN A 132 2.44 -18.60 -5.54
N GLU A 133 3.00 -17.78 -4.66
CA GLU A 133 3.66 -16.53 -4.98
C GLU A 133 4.88 -16.80 -5.86
N SER A 134 4.98 -16.13 -7.01
CA SER A 134 6.17 -16.24 -7.88
C SER A 134 7.30 -15.36 -7.36
N PHE A 135 6.96 -14.18 -6.85
CA PHE A 135 7.90 -13.19 -6.35
C PHE A 135 7.29 -12.43 -5.18
N THR A 136 8.15 -11.95 -4.28
CA THR A 136 7.76 -11.12 -3.14
C THR A 136 8.68 -9.91 -3.12
N ALA A 137 8.11 -8.71 -3.25
CA ALA A 137 8.86 -7.45 -3.33
C ALA A 137 8.17 -6.31 -2.60
N LYS A 138 8.95 -5.34 -2.13
CA LYS A 138 8.38 -4.10 -1.58
C LYS A 138 7.85 -3.22 -2.71
N MET A 139 6.79 -2.49 -2.39
CA MET A 139 6.13 -1.55 -3.27
C MET A 139 5.75 -0.27 -2.52
N ILE A 140 5.77 0.86 -3.23
CA ILE A 140 5.27 2.14 -2.74
C ILE A 140 4.23 2.66 -3.73
N VAL A 141 3.10 3.14 -3.23
CA VAL A 141 2.12 3.92 -3.99
C VAL A 141 1.90 5.23 -3.25
N SER A 142 1.96 6.36 -3.93
CA SER A 142 1.83 7.68 -3.32
C SER A 142 0.93 8.60 -4.15
N ALA A 143 0.25 9.53 -3.48
CA ALA A 143 -0.43 10.65 -4.14
C ALA A 143 0.54 11.77 -4.53
N VAL A 144 1.77 11.75 -4.00
CA VAL A 144 2.79 12.78 -4.22
C VAL A 144 4.02 12.18 -4.90
N ASP A 145 4.86 13.06 -5.43
CA ASP A 145 6.12 12.67 -6.05
C ASP A 145 7.12 12.18 -4.98
N LEU A 146 7.67 10.97 -5.15
CA LEU A 146 8.66 10.39 -4.24
C LEU A 146 10.08 10.92 -4.53
N ASP A 147 10.33 11.49 -5.72
CA ASP A 147 11.66 11.90 -6.16
C ASP A 147 11.64 13.20 -6.95
N LEU A 148 11.67 14.31 -6.21
CA LEU A 148 11.66 15.68 -6.72
C LEU A 148 12.93 16.06 -7.52
N ASP A 149 13.99 15.26 -7.42
CA ASP A 149 15.24 15.50 -8.14
C ASP A 149 15.17 15.00 -9.60
N GLN A 150 14.16 14.20 -9.92
CA GLN A 150 13.93 13.65 -11.26
C GLN A 150 12.79 14.37 -11.97
N PRO A 151 12.87 14.53 -13.30
CA PRO A 151 11.75 15.07 -14.07
C PRO A 151 10.58 14.09 -14.10
N GLY A 152 9.36 14.61 -13.95
CA GLY A 152 8.14 13.79 -13.91
C GLY A 152 7.62 13.58 -12.50
N ILE A 153 6.63 12.71 -12.34
CA ILE A 153 6.07 12.33 -11.03
C ILE A 153 6.38 10.87 -10.75
N GLN A 154 7.13 10.60 -9.69
CA GLN A 154 7.60 9.27 -9.33
C GLN A 154 6.76 8.77 -8.17
N ASN A 155 5.48 8.48 -8.42
CA ASN A 155 4.50 8.19 -7.37
C ASN A 155 4.15 6.71 -7.24
N ILE A 156 4.89 5.83 -7.92
CA ILE A 156 4.88 4.39 -7.71
C ILE A 156 6.29 3.81 -7.80
N TRP A 157 6.57 2.76 -7.03
CA TRP A 157 7.87 2.10 -7.02
C TRP A 157 7.76 0.61 -6.71
N ILE A 158 8.60 -0.21 -7.36
CA ILE A 158 8.78 -1.64 -7.04
C ILE A 158 10.26 -1.92 -6.77
N GLN A 159 10.54 -2.64 -5.69
CA GLN A 159 11.88 -3.03 -5.28
C GLN A 159 12.65 -3.74 -6.41
N GLY A 160 13.79 -3.17 -6.78
CA GLY A 160 14.68 -3.73 -7.81
C GLY A 160 14.22 -3.50 -9.26
N VAL A 161 13.07 -2.86 -9.47
CA VAL A 161 12.57 -2.45 -10.80
C VAL A 161 12.76 -0.95 -10.99
N GLY A 162 12.34 -0.14 -10.03
CA GLY A 162 12.49 1.31 -10.07
C GLY A 162 11.18 2.07 -9.83
N CYS A 163 11.15 3.32 -10.28
CA CYS A 163 10.02 4.22 -10.13
C CYS A 163 9.16 4.29 -11.41
N GLY A 164 7.97 4.83 -11.29
CA GLY A 164 7.11 5.13 -12.42
C GLY A 164 6.14 6.25 -12.11
N GLU A 165 5.52 6.75 -13.17
CA GLU A 165 4.37 7.64 -13.07
C GLU A 165 3.09 6.80 -13.13
N ALA A 166 2.20 7.04 -12.16
CA ALA A 166 0.90 6.43 -12.07
C ALA A 166 -0.19 7.50 -11.97
N ILE A 167 -1.35 7.20 -12.54
CA ILE A 167 -2.59 7.90 -12.18
C ILE A 167 -3.01 7.31 -10.83
N VAL A 168 -3.06 8.13 -9.78
CA VAL A 168 -3.31 7.67 -8.41
C VAL A 168 -4.47 8.47 -7.79
N ASP A 169 -5.35 7.78 -7.07
CA ASP A 169 -6.47 8.36 -6.33
C ASP A 169 -6.47 7.77 -4.91
N PHE A 170 -6.52 8.65 -3.90
CA PHE A 170 -6.65 8.34 -2.48
C PHE A 170 -7.91 9.04 -1.94
N ARG A 171 -8.75 8.34 -1.16
CA ARG A 171 -9.97 8.89 -0.55
C ARG A 171 -10.18 8.38 0.86
#